data_AF-B4M948-F1
#
_entry.id   AF-B4M948-F1
#
_cell.length_a   1.000
_cell.length_b   1.000
_cell.length_c   1.000
_cell.angle_alpha   90.00
_cell.angle_beta   90.00
_cell.angle_gamma   90.00
#
_symmetry.space_group_name_H-M   'P 1'
#
loop_
_entity.id
_entity.type
_entity.pdbx_description
1 polymer ?
#
loop_
_entity_poly.entity_id
_entity_poly.type
_entity_poly.pdbx_seq_one_letter_code
_entity_poly.pdbx_strand_id
1 'polypeptide(L)'
;MPRTKPTKTIDVLGNLDLRPEEAVGDYLLSKLQEKYFIKPPNADATGDSIELLYIHNTREHDQMLKLQKEMLADSKRQSIINEARVKKMYKTQEVLRQRFIEVNSFIKDCADKKRIAEHAINSESELHKELSEDIKKFRTSISELTTFREALKGTVEELQPYEKVLEDVVNISDIFVSPKDCMDRCDALMLAQLEISELENKKLQEIEAMRQHMVKITNEAALAVLGLKNDLSKLERSYNESRALCYRWEKILAHTKDVIAANYLEKQRSMDAIDTLYHILCRRRNLAPDIWRKNIEGQLDFIKIELEILQGMLREFEDENESDTAQKVEVYC
;
A
#
# COMPACT_ATOMS: atom_id res chain seq x y z
N MET A 1 75.63 118.44 -54.62
CA MET A 1 75.00 118.07 -53.33
C MET A 1 75.86 118.60 -52.21
N PRO A 2 75.30 119.32 -51.22
CA PRO A 2 76.09 120.17 -50.36
C PRO A 2 76.90 119.32 -49.38
N ARG A 3 78.23 119.45 -49.47
CA ARG A 3 79.23 118.90 -48.56
C ARG A 3 79.33 119.80 -47.33
N THR A 4 78.24 119.91 -46.59
CA THR A 4 78.16 120.74 -45.39
C THR A 4 78.46 119.89 -44.17
N LYS A 5 79.35 120.36 -43.29
CA LYS A 5 79.55 119.74 -41.96
C LYS A 5 78.19 119.64 -41.26
N PRO A 6 77.92 118.57 -40.48
CA PRO A 6 76.67 118.48 -39.73
C PRO A 6 76.52 119.72 -38.86
N THR A 7 75.52 120.55 -39.15
CA THR A 7 75.39 121.90 -38.59
C THR A 7 74.64 121.93 -37.26
N LYS A 8 74.10 120.80 -36.77
CA LYS A 8 73.34 120.75 -35.52
C LYS A 8 73.58 119.43 -34.77
N THR A 9 74.17 119.53 -33.59
CA THR A 9 74.17 118.46 -32.57
C THR A 9 72.85 118.53 -31.82
N ILE A 10 72.10 117.43 -31.81
CA ILE A 10 70.88 117.30 -31.02
C ILE A 10 71.32 116.98 -29.58
N ASP A 11 71.69 118.01 -28.83
CA ASP A 11 71.95 117.87 -27.38
C ASP A 11 70.61 117.81 -26.65
N VAL A 12 70.17 116.59 -26.34
CA VAL A 12 69.05 116.38 -25.42
C VAL A 12 69.62 116.24 -24.01
N LEU A 13 69.85 117.38 -23.36
CA LEU A 13 70.21 117.52 -21.94
C LEU A 13 69.12 118.38 -21.27
N GLY A 14 68.10 117.74 -20.69
CA GLY A 14 67.05 118.41 -19.89
C GLY A 14 65.69 118.57 -20.58
N ASN A 15 64.64 118.58 -19.75
CA ASN A 15 63.22 118.36 -20.06
C ASN A 15 62.58 119.22 -21.18
N LEU A 16 61.88 118.51 -22.08
CA LEU A 16 60.95 118.89 -23.16
C LEU A 16 61.51 119.68 -24.36
N ASP A 17 61.76 118.96 -25.47
CA ASP A 17 61.66 119.55 -26.81
C ASP A 17 60.18 119.63 -27.22
N LEU A 18 59.69 120.86 -27.30
CA LEU A 18 58.28 121.23 -27.41
C LEU A 18 57.63 120.95 -28.79
N ARG A 19 58.32 120.29 -29.73
CA ARG A 19 57.80 120.03 -31.09
C ARG A 19 58.29 118.67 -31.63
N PRO A 20 57.65 117.55 -31.24
CA PRO A 20 58.10 116.21 -31.62
C PRO A 20 58.07 115.97 -33.13
N GLU A 21 57.18 116.65 -33.88
CA GLU A 21 57.10 116.50 -35.34
C GLU A 21 58.38 116.98 -36.05
N GLU A 22 58.99 118.08 -35.59
CA GLU A 22 60.24 118.59 -36.15
C GLU A 22 61.45 117.78 -35.67
N ALA A 23 61.43 117.29 -34.43
CA ALA A 23 62.48 116.44 -33.89
C ALA A 23 62.63 115.11 -34.64
N VAL A 24 61.52 114.52 -35.11
CA VAL A 24 61.58 113.32 -35.97
C VAL A 24 62.21 113.64 -37.32
N GLY A 25 61.88 114.79 -37.91
CA GLY A 25 62.50 115.28 -39.15
C GLY A 25 64.01 115.48 -38.98
N ASP A 26 64.42 116.13 -37.89
CA ASP A 26 65.82 116.38 -37.56
C ASP A 26 66.57 115.08 -37.23
N TYR A 27 65.94 114.12 -36.56
CA TYR A 27 66.49 112.79 -36.33
C TYR A 27 66.67 112.01 -37.64
N LEU A 28 65.67 112.04 -38.53
CA LEU A 28 65.76 111.41 -39.84
C LEU A 28 66.84 112.06 -40.70
N LEU A 29 66.93 113.38 -40.70
CA LEU A 29 67.98 114.11 -41.40
C LEU A 29 69.36 113.81 -40.80
N SER A 30 69.47 113.69 -39.48
CA SER A 30 70.70 113.26 -38.80
C SER A 30 71.08 111.82 -39.18
N LYS A 31 70.12 110.89 -39.21
CA LYS A 31 70.33 109.50 -39.65
C LYS A 31 70.72 109.40 -41.13
N LEU A 32 70.08 110.19 -41.99
CA LEU A 32 70.42 110.26 -43.41
C LEU A 32 71.80 110.91 -43.59
N GLN A 33 72.13 111.94 -42.81
CA GLN A 33 73.46 112.54 -42.78
C GLN A 33 74.50 111.53 -42.29
N GLU A 34 74.29 110.78 -41.20
CA GLU A 34 75.20 109.69 -40.79
C GLU A 34 75.41 108.66 -41.90
N LYS A 35 74.33 108.28 -42.59
CA LYS A 35 74.37 107.23 -43.61
C LYS A 35 75.07 107.67 -44.90
N TYR A 36 74.93 108.94 -45.30
CA TYR A 36 75.49 109.46 -46.55
C TYR A 36 76.71 110.38 -46.37
N PHE A 37 77.07 110.73 -45.13
CA PHE A 37 78.27 111.47 -44.85
C PHE A 37 79.48 110.56 -44.98
N ILE A 38 80.06 110.58 -46.18
CA ILE A 38 81.39 110.04 -46.42
C ILE A 38 82.36 111.07 -45.85
N LYS A 39 82.95 110.78 -44.68
CA LYS A 39 84.09 111.56 -44.17
C LYS A 39 85.13 111.63 -45.30
N PRO A 40 85.50 112.82 -45.82
CA PRO A 40 86.58 112.92 -46.78
C PRO A 40 87.84 112.30 -46.16
N PRO A 41 88.66 111.54 -46.91
CA PRO A 41 89.89 110.98 -46.35
C PRO A 41 90.72 112.15 -45.82
N ASN A 42 90.97 112.17 -44.52
CA ASN A 42 91.78 113.20 -43.88
C ASN A 42 93.17 113.15 -44.52
N ALA A 43 93.58 114.20 -45.25
CA ALA A 43 94.90 114.28 -45.86
C ALA A 43 96.05 114.26 -44.82
N ASP A 44 95.74 114.59 -43.56
CA ASP A 44 96.64 114.56 -42.40
C ASP A 44 96.32 113.45 -41.39
N ALA A 45 95.34 112.58 -41.68
CA ALA A 45 95.41 111.25 -41.10
C ALA A 45 96.44 110.53 -41.96
N THR A 46 97.51 110.03 -41.36
CA THR A 46 98.30 108.98 -42.01
C THR A 46 97.30 107.87 -42.32
N GLY A 47 96.80 107.85 -43.56
CA GLY A 47 96.07 106.72 -44.09
C GLY A 47 96.96 105.55 -43.76
N ASP A 48 96.41 104.58 -43.02
CA ASP A 48 97.19 103.49 -42.47
C ASP A 48 98.15 103.07 -43.57
N SER A 49 99.45 103.36 -43.41
CA SER A 49 100.44 102.98 -44.41
C SER A 49 100.22 101.51 -44.70
N ILE A 50 100.64 101.00 -45.87
CA ILE A 50 100.53 99.57 -46.14
C ILE A 50 101.03 98.75 -44.94
N GLU A 51 102.00 99.28 -44.20
CA GLU A 51 102.49 98.76 -42.92
C GLU A 51 101.47 98.85 -41.77
N LEU A 52 100.79 99.99 -41.52
CA LEU A 52 99.72 100.09 -40.50
C LEU A 52 98.50 99.20 -40.81
N LEU A 53 98.09 99.10 -42.07
CA LEU A 53 96.99 98.23 -42.52
C LEU A 53 97.39 96.76 -42.41
N TYR A 54 98.64 96.45 -42.74
CA TYR A 54 99.25 95.15 -42.47
C TYR A 54 99.31 94.86 -40.98
N ILE A 55 99.66 95.83 -40.12
CA ILE A 55 99.65 95.72 -38.66
C ILE A 55 98.22 95.48 -38.14
N HIS A 56 97.20 96.11 -38.72
CA HIS A 56 95.81 95.90 -38.32
C HIS A 56 95.28 94.54 -38.76
N ASN A 57 95.47 94.16 -40.03
CA ASN A 57 95.10 92.85 -40.55
C ASN A 57 95.84 91.71 -39.83
N THR A 58 97.12 91.89 -39.49
CA THR A 58 97.87 90.91 -38.69
C THR A 58 97.31 90.82 -37.28
N ARG A 59 96.93 91.94 -36.64
CA ARG A 59 96.25 91.93 -35.33
C ARG A 59 94.89 91.25 -35.39
N GLU A 60 94.07 91.52 -36.40
CA GLU A 60 92.77 90.87 -36.58
C GLU A 60 92.92 89.38 -36.93
N HIS A 61 93.90 89.04 -37.77
CA HIS A 61 94.24 87.66 -38.07
C HIS A 61 94.73 86.92 -36.82
N ASP A 62 95.56 87.56 -36.00
CA ASP A 62 96.00 87.03 -34.71
C ASP A 62 94.82 86.87 -33.73
N GLN A 63 93.87 87.79 -33.73
CA GLN A 63 92.63 87.69 -32.95
C GLN A 63 91.72 86.57 -33.46
N MET A 64 91.56 86.41 -34.77
CA MET A 64 90.80 85.31 -35.38
C MET A 64 91.46 83.96 -35.13
N LEU A 65 92.79 83.88 -35.20
CA LEU A 65 93.53 82.67 -34.85
C LEU A 65 93.37 82.31 -33.37
N LYS A 66 93.33 83.31 -32.48
CA LYS A 66 93.01 83.10 -31.05
C LYS A 66 91.57 82.60 -30.89
N LEU A 67 90.60 83.24 -31.52
CA LEU A 67 89.19 82.83 -31.47
C LEU A 67 88.97 81.42 -32.05
N GLN A 68 89.60 81.08 -33.18
CA GLN A 68 89.50 79.75 -33.78
C GLN A 68 90.09 78.68 -32.86
N LYS A 69 91.21 78.99 -32.19
CA LYS A 69 91.79 78.11 -31.16
C LYS A 69 90.85 77.95 -29.97
N GLU A 70 90.20 79.02 -29.51
CA GLU A 70 89.20 78.99 -28.46
C GLU A 70 87.97 78.16 -28.86
N MET A 71 87.39 78.38 -30.05
CA MET A 71 86.24 77.62 -30.56
C MET A 71 86.56 76.13 -30.77
N LEU A 72 87.76 75.80 -31.25
CA LEU A 72 88.20 74.41 -31.36
C LEU A 72 88.42 73.78 -29.99
N ALA A 73 88.97 74.52 -29.03
CA ALA A 73 89.12 74.07 -27.66
C ALA A 73 87.76 73.83 -26.99
N ASP A 74 86.80 74.75 -27.18
CA ASP A 74 85.45 74.67 -26.65
C ASP A 74 84.64 73.56 -27.31
N SER A 75 84.74 73.39 -28.64
CA SER A 75 84.08 72.30 -29.36
C SER A 75 84.62 70.93 -28.92
N LYS A 76 85.94 70.80 -28.76
CA LYS A 76 86.55 69.59 -28.19
C LYS A 76 86.07 69.33 -26.76
N ARG A 77 86.05 70.37 -25.91
CA ARG A 77 85.55 70.28 -24.53
C ARG A 77 84.07 69.86 -24.50
N GLN A 78 83.25 70.44 -25.36
CA GLN A 78 81.83 70.15 -25.43
C GLN A 78 81.55 68.76 -26.00
N SER A 79 82.33 68.30 -26.97
CA SER A 79 82.26 66.93 -27.50
C SER A 79 82.56 65.91 -26.39
N ILE A 80 83.61 66.13 -25.60
CA ILE A 80 83.96 65.27 -24.45
C ILE A 80 82.83 65.26 -23.41
N ILE A 81 82.25 66.43 -23.10
CA ILE A 81 81.11 66.54 -22.17
C ILE A 81 79.88 65.80 -22.70
N ASN A 82 79.57 65.95 -23.99
CA ASN A 82 78.43 65.30 -24.62
C ASN A 82 78.61 63.79 -24.70
N GLU A 83 79.81 63.31 -25.04
CA GLU A 83 80.13 61.88 -25.01
C GLU A 83 79.97 61.31 -23.59
N ALA A 84 80.43 62.03 -22.57
CA ALA A 84 80.22 61.66 -21.17
C ALA A 84 78.73 61.63 -20.79
N ARG A 85 77.93 62.59 -21.27
CA ARG A 85 76.46 62.62 -21.05
C ARG A 85 75.76 61.44 -21.72
N VAL A 86 76.09 61.13 -22.96
CA VAL A 86 75.52 59.99 -23.70
C VAL A 86 75.88 58.68 -23.02
N LYS A 87 77.14 58.51 -22.60
CA LYS A 87 77.57 57.35 -21.80
C LYS A 87 76.82 57.25 -20.48
N LYS A 88 76.60 58.37 -19.77
CA LYS A 88 75.83 58.39 -18.53
C LYS A 88 74.36 58.00 -18.77
N MET A 89 73.76 58.51 -19.85
CA MET A 89 72.39 58.18 -20.24
C MET A 89 72.20 56.69 -20.50
N TYR A 90 73.07 56.06 -21.29
CA TYR A 90 73.01 54.61 -21.52
C TYR A 90 73.20 53.80 -20.24
N LYS A 91 74.12 54.22 -19.36
CA LYS A 91 74.28 53.60 -18.04
C LYS A 91 73.01 53.69 -17.21
N THR A 92 72.36 54.86 -17.15
CA THR A 92 71.10 55.01 -16.42
C THR A 92 69.95 54.22 -17.05
N GLN A 93 69.90 54.11 -18.37
CA GLN A 93 68.90 53.29 -19.06
C GLN A 93 69.05 51.81 -18.73
N GLU A 94 70.29 51.28 -18.72
CA GLU A 94 70.49 49.87 -18.38
C GLU A 94 70.15 49.58 -16.92
N VAL A 95 70.50 50.49 -15.99
CA VAL A 95 70.10 50.37 -14.58
C VAL A 95 68.57 50.38 -14.44
N LEU A 96 67.87 51.25 -15.17
CA LEU A 96 66.41 51.28 -15.16
C LEU A 96 65.82 49.99 -15.74
N ARG A 97 66.42 49.44 -16.82
CA ARG A 97 65.99 48.18 -17.42
C ARG A 97 66.15 47.01 -16.45
N GLN A 98 67.29 46.91 -15.77
CA GLN A 98 67.54 45.90 -14.74
C GLN A 98 66.51 46.01 -13.60
N ARG A 99 66.29 47.22 -13.07
CA ARG A 99 65.27 47.45 -12.05
C ARG A 99 63.87 47.08 -12.52
N PHE A 100 63.52 47.33 -13.78
CA PHE A 100 62.22 46.96 -14.32
C PHE A 100 62.05 45.44 -14.40
N ILE A 101 63.10 44.71 -14.79
CA ILE A 101 63.11 43.24 -14.81
C ILE A 101 62.99 42.70 -13.37
N GLU A 102 63.71 43.27 -12.41
CA GLU A 102 63.62 42.92 -10.98
C GLU A 102 62.21 43.16 -10.43
N VAL A 103 61.61 44.32 -10.70
CA VAL A 103 60.25 44.62 -10.24
C VAL A 103 59.22 43.71 -10.89
N ASN A 104 59.32 43.45 -12.19
CA ASN A 104 58.39 42.56 -12.90
C ASN A 104 58.51 41.11 -12.42
N SER A 105 59.74 40.61 -12.21
CA SER A 105 59.96 39.28 -11.61
C SER A 105 59.40 39.22 -10.18
N PHE A 106 59.63 40.25 -9.37
CA PHE A 106 59.05 40.35 -8.03
C PHE A 106 57.51 40.33 -8.03
N ILE A 107 56.86 41.07 -8.95
CA ILE A 107 55.40 41.08 -9.07
C ILE A 107 54.88 39.68 -9.46
N LYS A 108 55.55 38.99 -10.39
CA LYS A 108 55.21 37.62 -10.76
C LYS A 108 55.35 36.66 -9.58
N ASP A 109 56.48 36.72 -8.87
CA ASP A 109 56.70 35.89 -7.67
C ASP A 109 55.65 36.15 -6.59
N CYS A 110 55.24 37.40 -6.40
CA CYS A 110 54.17 37.75 -5.46
C CYS A 110 52.82 37.19 -5.91
N ALA A 111 52.50 37.27 -7.20
CA ALA A 111 51.27 36.71 -7.76
C ALA A 111 51.24 35.18 -7.63
N ASP A 112 52.35 34.51 -7.91
CA ASP A 112 52.48 33.06 -7.78
C ASP A 112 52.38 32.62 -6.31
N LYS A 113 53.06 33.31 -5.39
CA LYS A 113 52.93 33.06 -3.95
C LYS A 113 51.50 33.28 -3.46
N LYS A 114 50.84 34.33 -3.93
CA LYS A 114 49.43 34.59 -3.61
C LYS A 114 48.55 33.45 -4.10
N ARG A 115 48.72 32.99 -5.34
CA ARG A 115 47.95 31.87 -5.90
C ARG A 115 48.18 30.57 -5.14
N ILE A 116 49.42 30.27 -4.75
CA ILE A 116 49.76 29.08 -3.93
C ILE A 116 49.10 29.19 -2.55
N ALA A 117 49.16 30.36 -1.91
CA ALA A 117 48.52 30.58 -0.62
C ALA A 117 47.00 30.46 -0.71
N GLU A 118 46.37 31.04 -1.72
CA GLU A 118 44.92 30.91 -1.96
C GLU A 118 44.52 29.46 -2.20
N HIS A 119 45.30 28.70 -2.98
CA HIS A 119 45.06 27.28 -3.17
C HIS A 119 45.16 26.50 -1.84
N ALA A 120 46.20 26.75 -1.05
CA ALA A 120 46.39 26.09 0.25
C ALA A 120 45.24 26.44 1.23
N ILE A 121 44.82 27.70 1.28
CA ILE A 121 43.68 28.15 2.10
C ILE A 121 42.40 27.44 1.66
N ASN A 122 42.17 27.29 0.35
CA ASN A 122 40.98 26.62 -0.15
C ASN A 122 40.99 25.12 0.19
N SER A 123 42.11 24.42 -0.01
CA SER A 123 42.22 23.00 0.33
C SER A 123 42.05 22.75 1.83
N GLU A 124 42.65 23.59 2.68
CA GLU A 124 42.46 23.49 4.14
C GLU A 124 41.02 23.82 4.55
N SER A 125 40.39 24.79 3.90
CA SER A 125 38.98 25.14 4.14
C SER A 125 38.03 24.00 3.77
N GLU A 126 38.28 23.31 2.67
CA GLU A 126 37.53 22.11 2.26
C GLU A 126 37.72 20.97 3.27
N LEU A 127 38.97 20.66 3.63
CA LEU A 127 39.27 19.64 4.65
C LEU A 127 38.61 19.97 6.00
N HIS A 128 38.65 21.24 6.42
CA HIS A 128 37.99 21.67 7.65
C HIS A 128 36.47 21.50 7.61
N LYS A 129 35.82 21.70 6.45
CA LYS A 129 34.38 21.46 6.29
C LYS A 129 34.06 19.98 6.42
N GLU A 130 34.79 19.12 5.71
CA GLU A 130 34.60 17.66 5.77
C GLU A 130 34.78 17.15 7.20
N LEU A 131 35.87 17.53 7.86
CA LEU A 131 36.13 17.13 9.25
C LEU A 131 35.05 17.67 10.21
N SER A 132 34.55 18.89 9.97
CA SER A 132 33.47 19.46 10.79
C SER A 132 32.15 18.72 10.61
N GLU A 133 31.85 18.25 9.39
CA GLU A 133 30.68 17.41 9.13
C GLU A 133 30.81 16.05 9.81
N ASP A 134 31.97 15.42 9.74
CA ASP A 134 32.20 14.14 10.40
C ASP A 134 32.15 14.26 11.92
N ILE A 135 32.71 15.33 12.50
CA ILE A 135 32.57 15.62 13.93
C ILE A 135 31.09 15.76 14.32
N LYS A 136 30.25 16.39 13.47
CA LYS A 136 28.81 16.48 13.73
C LYS A 136 28.15 15.11 13.69
N LYS A 137 28.45 14.28 12.69
CA LYS A 137 27.93 12.90 12.59
C LYS A 137 28.32 12.07 13.81
N PHE A 138 29.58 12.14 14.25
CA PHE A 138 30.01 11.42 15.43
C PHE A 138 29.33 11.94 16.70
N ARG A 139 29.12 13.25 16.84
CA ARG A 139 28.35 13.80 17.96
C ARG A 139 26.91 13.33 17.98
N THR A 140 26.23 13.27 16.83
CA THR A 140 24.87 12.74 16.75
C THR A 140 24.84 11.26 17.12
N SER A 141 25.75 10.45 16.58
CA SER A 141 25.83 9.02 16.93
C SER A 141 26.16 8.79 18.41
N ILE A 142 27.06 9.59 18.99
CA ILE A 142 27.33 9.53 20.44
C ILE A 142 26.07 9.88 21.23
N SER A 143 25.32 10.90 20.81
CA SER A 143 24.09 11.30 21.50
C SER A 143 23.02 10.20 21.46
N GLU A 144 22.83 9.54 20.31
CA GLU A 144 21.92 8.41 20.13
C GLU A 144 22.35 7.20 20.98
N LEU A 145 23.65 6.90 21.02
CA LEU A 145 24.17 5.82 21.86
C LEU A 145 24.01 6.14 23.35
N THR A 146 24.15 7.41 23.75
CA THR A 146 23.92 7.80 25.15
C THR A 146 22.46 7.68 25.54
N THR A 147 21.51 8.10 24.69
CA THR A 147 20.08 7.95 24.97
C THR A 147 19.69 6.48 25.01
N PHE A 148 20.20 5.66 24.08
CA PHE A 148 20.00 4.22 24.11
C PHE A 148 20.58 3.57 25.39
N ARG A 149 21.78 4.00 25.81
CA ARG A 149 22.38 3.52 27.06
C ARG A 149 21.53 3.91 28.28
N GLU A 150 21.00 5.13 28.31
CA GLU A 150 20.12 5.59 29.38
C GLU A 150 18.81 4.80 29.41
N ALA A 151 18.21 4.53 28.25
CA ALA A 151 17.04 3.67 28.14
C ALA A 151 17.33 2.24 28.64
N LEU A 152 18.45 1.64 28.22
CA LEU A 152 18.88 0.33 28.70
C LEU A 152 19.11 0.32 30.21
N LYS A 153 19.78 1.34 30.76
CA LYS A 153 19.95 1.46 32.22
C LYS A 153 18.61 1.54 32.95
N GLY A 154 17.66 2.34 32.43
CA GLY A 154 16.30 2.39 32.97
C GLY A 154 15.63 1.02 32.96
N THR A 155 15.70 0.28 31.85
CA THR A 155 15.12 -1.08 31.79
C THR A 155 15.82 -2.06 32.74
N VAL A 156 17.13 -1.94 32.95
CA VAL A 156 17.86 -2.79 33.91
C VAL A 156 17.46 -2.44 35.34
N GLU A 157 17.27 -1.16 35.67
CA GLU A 157 16.78 -0.72 36.98
C GLU A 157 15.34 -1.21 37.24
N GLU A 158 14.47 -1.19 36.23
CA GLU A 158 13.12 -1.75 36.31
C GLU A 158 13.13 -3.27 36.50
N LEU A 159 14.10 -3.98 35.93
CA LEU A 159 14.21 -5.44 36.02
C LEU A 159 14.95 -5.93 37.27
N GLN A 160 15.72 -5.05 37.93
CA GLN A 160 16.51 -5.36 39.12
C GLN A 160 15.71 -5.99 40.28
N PRO A 161 14.45 -5.59 40.58
CA PRO A 161 13.67 -6.25 41.61
C PRO A 161 13.37 -7.72 41.29
N TYR A 162 13.14 -8.07 40.02
CA TYR A 162 12.88 -9.45 39.62
C TYR A 162 14.14 -10.32 39.71
N GLU A 163 15.29 -9.75 39.38
CA GLU A 163 16.59 -10.42 39.57
C GLU A 163 16.82 -10.76 41.05
N LYS A 164 16.57 -9.81 41.96
CA LYS A 164 16.65 -10.05 43.41
C LYS A 164 15.71 -11.16 43.88
N VAL A 165 14.47 -11.18 43.38
CA VAL A 165 13.52 -12.25 43.71
C VAL A 165 14.03 -13.61 43.22
N LEU A 166 14.62 -13.68 42.03
CA LEU A 166 15.18 -14.92 41.51
C LEU A 166 16.41 -15.38 42.31
N GLU A 167 17.27 -14.46 42.72
CA GLU A 167 18.37 -14.75 43.65
C GLU A 167 17.84 -15.27 44.99
N ASP A 168 16.82 -14.63 45.56
CA ASP A 168 16.19 -15.07 46.81
C ASP A 168 15.57 -16.47 46.68
N VAL A 169 14.89 -16.77 45.57
CA VAL A 169 14.30 -18.09 45.30
C VAL A 169 15.38 -19.18 45.18
N VAL A 170 16.50 -18.88 44.52
CA VAL A 170 17.64 -19.80 44.42
C VAL A 170 18.29 -20.02 45.79
N ASN A 171 18.36 -18.97 46.63
CA ASN A 171 18.91 -19.08 47.98
C ASN A 171 18.00 -19.87 48.95
N ILE A 172 16.68 -19.76 48.79
CA ILE A 172 15.69 -20.43 49.64
C ILE A 172 15.48 -21.88 49.23
N SER A 173 15.58 -22.18 47.94
CA SER A 173 15.28 -23.51 47.42
C SER A 173 16.52 -24.22 46.86
N ASP A 174 16.88 -25.35 47.46
CA ASP A 174 17.95 -26.24 46.98
C ASP A 174 17.64 -26.91 45.61
N ILE A 175 16.50 -26.58 45.01
CA ILE A 175 16.00 -27.16 43.76
C ILE A 175 16.69 -26.54 42.54
N PHE A 176 17.14 -25.29 42.65
CA PHE A 176 17.77 -24.52 41.58
C PHE A 176 19.23 -24.24 41.89
N VAL A 177 20.11 -24.48 40.93
CA VAL A 177 21.56 -24.25 41.11
C VAL A 177 21.95 -22.82 40.75
N SER A 178 21.19 -22.17 39.88
CA SER A 178 21.45 -20.81 39.38
C SER A 178 20.11 -20.15 38.98
N PRO A 179 20.00 -18.81 39.03
CA PRO A 179 18.85 -18.10 38.50
C PRO A 179 18.54 -18.48 37.05
N LYS A 180 19.57 -18.78 36.26
CA LYS A 180 19.42 -19.26 34.88
C LYS A 180 18.77 -20.65 34.79
N ASP A 181 19.13 -21.57 35.67
CA ASP A 181 18.49 -22.91 35.75
C ASP A 181 17.02 -22.80 36.15
N CYS A 182 16.68 -21.83 37.02
CA CYS A 182 15.28 -21.52 37.33
C CYS A 182 14.52 -21.01 36.09
N MET A 183 15.10 -20.09 35.32
CA MET A 183 14.48 -19.58 34.08
C MET A 183 14.31 -20.69 33.03
N ASP A 184 15.38 -21.44 32.75
CA ASP A 184 15.38 -22.50 31.72
C ASP A 184 14.33 -23.59 32.02
N ARG A 185 14.14 -23.94 33.30
CA ARG A 185 13.07 -24.88 33.72
C ARG A 185 11.68 -24.28 33.62
N CYS A 186 11.50 -23.00 33.96
CA CYS A 186 10.24 -22.30 33.77
C CYS A 186 9.88 -22.24 32.28
N ASP A 187 10.84 -21.95 31.40
CA ASP A 187 10.65 -21.94 29.95
C ASP A 187 10.28 -23.32 29.43
N ALA A 188 10.98 -24.38 29.86
CA ALA A 188 10.64 -25.75 29.51
C ALA A 188 9.24 -26.14 30.00
N LEU A 189 8.83 -25.68 31.19
CA LEU A 189 7.50 -25.95 31.74
C LEU A 189 6.41 -25.18 30.99
N MET A 190 6.66 -23.93 30.60
CA MET A 190 5.75 -23.17 29.74
C MET A 190 5.58 -23.84 28.37
N LEU A 191 6.67 -24.28 27.74
CA LEU A 191 6.62 -25.01 26.47
C LEU A 191 5.82 -26.31 26.61
N ALA A 192 6.10 -27.09 27.65
CA ALA A 192 5.34 -28.31 27.94
C ALA A 192 3.85 -28.01 28.17
N GLN A 193 3.52 -26.91 28.87
CA GLN A 193 2.14 -26.51 29.08
C GLN A 193 1.42 -26.14 27.77
N LEU A 194 2.12 -25.46 26.85
CA LEU A 194 1.57 -25.17 25.52
C LEU A 194 1.32 -26.47 24.73
N GLU A 195 2.28 -27.39 24.70
CA GLU A 195 2.14 -28.68 24.02
C GLU A 195 0.99 -29.52 24.60
N ILE A 196 0.85 -29.56 25.93
CA ILE A 196 -0.24 -30.26 26.62
C ILE A 196 -1.59 -29.63 26.24
N SER A 197 -1.69 -28.30 26.26
CA SER A 197 -2.91 -27.58 25.88
C SER A 197 -3.31 -27.86 24.42
N GLU A 198 -2.35 -27.87 23.50
CA GLU A 198 -2.61 -28.23 22.11
C GLU A 198 -3.10 -29.67 21.96
N LEU A 199 -2.49 -30.62 22.69
CA LEU A 199 -2.89 -32.02 22.66
C LEU A 199 -4.28 -32.22 23.28
N GLU A 200 -4.57 -31.54 24.39
CA GLU A 200 -5.89 -31.56 25.03
C GLU A 200 -6.97 -31.04 24.08
N ASN A 201 -6.72 -29.90 23.43
CA ASN A 201 -7.65 -29.35 22.43
C ASN A 201 -7.90 -30.31 21.27
N LYS A 202 -6.85 -30.97 20.75
CA LYS A 202 -7.00 -32.01 19.72
C LYS A 202 -7.85 -33.18 20.22
N LYS A 203 -7.64 -33.64 21.46
CA LYS A 203 -8.43 -34.72 22.06
C LYS A 203 -9.88 -34.34 22.30
N LEU A 204 -10.16 -33.10 22.72
CA LEU A 204 -11.52 -32.60 22.84
C LEU A 204 -12.24 -32.58 21.49
N GLN A 205 -11.57 -32.13 20.42
CA GLN A 205 -12.12 -32.17 19.06
C GLN A 205 -12.40 -33.60 18.59
N GLU A 206 -11.51 -34.55 18.85
CA GLU A 206 -11.75 -35.98 18.57
C GLU A 206 -12.99 -36.51 19.32
N ILE A 207 -13.14 -36.17 20.61
CA ILE A 207 -14.29 -36.57 21.42
C ILE A 207 -15.58 -35.96 20.89
N GLU A 208 -15.57 -34.68 20.51
CA GLU A 208 -16.73 -34.01 19.92
C GLU A 208 -17.13 -34.64 18.58
N ALA A 209 -16.17 -34.96 17.72
CA ALA A 209 -16.42 -35.65 16.47
C ALA A 209 -17.04 -37.04 16.69
N MET A 210 -16.51 -37.81 17.64
CA MET A 210 -17.10 -39.10 18.04
C MET A 210 -18.51 -38.94 18.61
N ARG A 211 -18.75 -37.91 19.43
CA ARG A 211 -20.08 -37.62 19.98
C ARG A 211 -21.08 -37.26 18.88
N GLN A 212 -20.68 -36.43 17.92
CA GLN A 212 -21.52 -36.10 16.76
C GLN A 212 -21.83 -37.34 15.92
N HIS A 213 -20.84 -38.20 15.70
CA HIS A 213 -21.03 -39.46 14.98
C HIS A 213 -22.00 -40.40 15.71
N MET A 214 -21.84 -40.56 17.03
CA MET A 214 -22.75 -41.35 17.86
C MET A 214 -24.19 -40.82 17.76
N VAL A 215 -24.38 -39.50 17.89
CA VAL A 215 -25.71 -38.88 17.76
C VAL A 215 -26.34 -39.17 16.39
N LYS A 216 -25.57 -39.07 15.30
CA LYS A 216 -26.04 -39.42 13.96
C LYS A 216 -26.51 -40.87 13.87
N ILE A 217 -25.70 -41.82 14.32
CA ILE A 217 -26.08 -43.25 14.34
C ILE A 217 -27.33 -43.48 15.19
N THR A 218 -27.42 -42.86 16.37
CA THR A 218 -28.61 -43.02 17.22
C THR A 218 -29.87 -42.45 16.59
N ASN A 219 -29.75 -41.33 15.86
CA ASN A 219 -30.88 -40.73 15.14
C ASN A 219 -31.30 -41.61 13.96
N GLU A 220 -30.35 -42.13 13.19
CA GLU A 220 -30.62 -43.07 12.09
C GLU A 220 -31.31 -44.34 12.60
N ALA A 221 -30.82 -44.92 13.69
CA ALA A 221 -31.43 -46.08 14.33
C ALA A 221 -32.84 -45.76 14.87
N ALA A 222 -33.04 -44.59 15.50
CA ALA A 222 -34.35 -44.16 15.97
C ALA A 222 -35.35 -43.97 14.81
N LEU A 223 -34.90 -43.40 13.68
CA LEU A 223 -35.71 -43.28 12.47
C LEU A 223 -36.06 -44.65 11.88
N ALA A 224 -35.12 -45.59 11.85
CA ALA A 224 -35.37 -46.96 11.41
C ALA A 224 -36.40 -47.68 12.30
N VAL A 225 -36.26 -47.57 13.63
CA VAL A 225 -37.23 -48.12 14.59
C VAL A 225 -38.61 -47.49 14.42
N LEU A 226 -38.68 -46.18 14.20
CA LEU A 226 -39.94 -45.48 13.95
C LEU A 226 -40.59 -45.94 12.63
N GLY A 227 -39.79 -46.17 11.59
CA GLY A 227 -40.23 -46.77 10.34
C GLY A 227 -40.85 -48.16 10.55
N LEU A 228 -40.12 -49.05 11.23
CA LEU A 228 -40.60 -50.40 11.57
C LEU A 228 -41.87 -50.37 12.42
N LYS A 229 -41.98 -49.46 13.39
CA LYS A 229 -43.19 -49.29 14.20
C LYS A 229 -44.39 -48.89 13.37
N ASN A 230 -44.20 -48.01 12.38
CA ASN A 230 -45.27 -47.61 11.45
C ASN A 230 -45.71 -48.80 10.60
N ASP A 231 -44.77 -49.57 10.04
CA ASP A 231 -45.10 -50.73 9.22
C ASP A 231 -45.77 -51.84 10.02
N LEU A 232 -45.34 -52.08 11.27
CA LEU A 232 -46.03 -52.97 12.20
C LEU A 232 -47.46 -52.52 12.46
N SER A 233 -47.68 -51.21 12.69
CA SER A 233 -49.02 -50.65 12.89
C SER A 233 -49.93 -50.82 11.67
N LYS A 234 -49.38 -50.70 10.45
CA LYS A 234 -50.12 -50.99 9.20
C LYS A 234 -50.49 -52.46 9.11
N LEU A 235 -49.55 -53.35 9.44
CA LEU A 235 -49.77 -54.79 9.38
C LEU A 235 -50.82 -55.23 10.40
N GLU A 236 -50.78 -54.72 11.63
CA GLU A 236 -51.79 -54.98 12.66
C GLU A 236 -53.18 -54.52 12.23
N ARG A 237 -53.30 -53.35 11.59
CA ARG A 237 -54.57 -52.88 11.03
C ARG A 237 -55.10 -53.82 9.96
N SER A 238 -54.27 -54.17 8.97
CA SER A 238 -54.65 -55.10 7.89
C SER A 238 -55.03 -56.48 8.42
N TYR A 239 -54.31 -56.97 9.44
CA TYR A 239 -54.62 -58.23 10.12
C TYR A 239 -55.98 -58.16 10.84
N ASN A 240 -56.24 -57.10 11.60
CA ASN A 240 -57.50 -56.92 12.32
C ASN A 240 -58.69 -56.77 11.36
N GLU A 241 -58.53 -56.07 10.24
CA GLU A 241 -59.54 -55.97 9.18
C GLU A 241 -59.84 -57.35 8.58
N SER A 242 -58.80 -58.10 8.21
CA SER A 242 -58.94 -59.46 7.67
C SER A 242 -59.60 -60.40 8.67
N ARG A 243 -59.23 -60.31 9.95
CA ARG A 243 -59.83 -61.09 11.04
C ARG A 243 -61.31 -60.74 11.23
N ALA A 244 -61.67 -59.47 11.19
CA ALA A 244 -63.05 -59.02 11.29
C ALA A 244 -63.89 -59.53 10.10
N LEU A 245 -63.33 -59.53 8.89
CA LEU A 245 -63.97 -60.11 7.71
C LEU A 245 -64.16 -61.62 7.87
N CYS A 246 -63.13 -62.35 8.32
CA CYS A 246 -63.24 -63.78 8.59
C CYS A 246 -64.38 -64.08 9.57
N TYR A 247 -64.43 -63.36 10.70
CA TYR A 247 -65.48 -63.55 11.70
C TYR A 247 -66.89 -63.26 11.14
N ARG A 248 -67.04 -62.26 10.27
CA ARG A 248 -68.31 -61.99 9.58
C ARG A 248 -68.72 -63.18 8.71
N TRP A 249 -67.80 -63.72 7.92
CA TRP A 249 -68.05 -64.89 7.07
C TRP A 249 -68.34 -66.15 7.87
N GLU A 250 -67.61 -66.38 8.95
CA GLU A 250 -67.89 -67.48 9.89
C GLU A 250 -69.29 -67.37 10.50
N LYS A 251 -69.71 -66.17 10.89
CA LYS A 251 -71.07 -65.94 11.42
C LYS A 251 -72.13 -66.21 10.36
N ILE A 252 -71.93 -65.74 9.13
CA ILE A 252 -72.85 -66.01 8.02
C ILE A 252 -72.92 -67.51 7.76
N LEU A 253 -71.77 -68.18 7.68
CA LEU A 253 -71.68 -69.62 7.43
C LEU A 253 -72.36 -70.44 8.54
N ALA A 254 -72.14 -70.09 9.81
CA ALA A 254 -72.80 -70.71 10.95
C ALA A 254 -74.31 -70.53 10.88
N HIS A 255 -74.79 -69.31 10.60
CA HIS A 255 -76.22 -69.05 10.44
C HIS A 255 -76.82 -69.84 9.27
N THR A 256 -76.15 -69.89 8.11
CA THR A 256 -76.59 -70.71 6.97
C THR A 256 -76.63 -72.19 7.33
N LYS A 257 -75.63 -72.69 8.06
CA LYS A 257 -75.60 -74.08 8.55
C LYS A 257 -76.78 -74.37 9.48
N ASP A 258 -77.09 -73.47 10.41
CA ASP A 258 -78.21 -73.61 11.34
C ASP A 258 -79.55 -73.61 10.59
N VAL A 259 -79.72 -72.71 9.61
CA VAL A 259 -80.92 -72.67 8.74
C VAL A 259 -81.06 -73.96 7.92
N ILE A 260 -79.96 -74.47 7.35
CA ILE A 260 -79.97 -75.74 6.61
C ILE A 260 -80.34 -76.90 7.56
N ALA A 261 -79.79 -76.93 8.77
CA ALA A 261 -80.09 -77.96 9.76
C ALA A 261 -81.55 -77.90 10.23
N ALA A 262 -82.10 -76.70 10.46
CA ALA A 262 -83.49 -76.48 10.81
C ALA A 262 -84.44 -76.93 9.68
N ASN A 263 -84.20 -76.49 8.44
CA ASN A 263 -84.97 -76.90 7.27
C ASN A 263 -84.91 -78.41 7.04
N TYR A 264 -83.72 -79.03 7.22
CA TYR A 264 -83.57 -80.47 7.11
C TYR A 264 -84.38 -81.20 8.20
N LEU A 265 -84.37 -80.70 9.43
CA LEU A 265 -85.11 -81.26 10.54
C LEU A 265 -86.63 -81.10 10.37
N GLU A 266 -87.10 -79.94 9.89
CA GLU A 266 -88.50 -79.74 9.52
C GLU A 266 -88.93 -80.68 8.41
N LYS A 267 -88.11 -80.85 7.37
CA LYS A 267 -88.34 -81.84 6.33
C LYS A 267 -88.44 -83.25 6.92
N GLN A 268 -87.54 -83.66 7.81
CA GLN A 268 -87.64 -84.99 8.44
C GLN A 268 -88.90 -85.12 9.30
N ARG A 269 -89.28 -84.08 10.06
CA ARG A 269 -90.52 -84.08 10.85
C ARG A 269 -91.77 -84.19 9.99
N SER A 270 -91.83 -83.48 8.86
CA SER A 270 -92.98 -83.57 7.95
C SER A 270 -93.05 -84.95 7.29
N MET A 271 -91.91 -85.52 6.91
CA MET A 271 -91.82 -86.91 6.43
C MET A 271 -92.34 -87.90 7.47
N ASP A 272 -91.93 -87.75 8.73
CA ASP A 272 -92.37 -88.64 9.82
C ASP A 272 -93.87 -88.46 10.13
N ALA A 273 -94.38 -87.24 10.02
CA ALA A 273 -95.80 -86.95 10.18
C ALA A 273 -96.64 -87.63 9.08
N ILE A 274 -96.18 -87.60 7.82
CA ILE A 274 -96.84 -88.28 6.71
C ILE A 274 -96.81 -89.80 6.92
N ASP A 275 -95.66 -90.36 7.28
CA ASP A 275 -95.49 -91.79 7.51
C ASP A 275 -96.39 -92.27 8.67
N THR A 276 -96.44 -91.51 9.77
CA THR A 276 -97.31 -91.82 10.92
C THR A 276 -98.80 -91.71 10.57
N LEU A 277 -99.23 -90.68 9.84
CA LEU A 277 -100.60 -90.55 9.36
C LEU A 277 -101.00 -91.72 8.44
N TYR A 278 -100.12 -92.08 7.50
CA TYR A 278 -100.32 -93.24 6.62
C TYR A 278 -100.51 -94.52 7.45
N HIS A 279 -99.63 -94.79 8.42
CA HIS A 279 -99.74 -95.96 9.29
C HIS A 279 -101.01 -95.97 10.13
N ILE A 280 -101.46 -94.83 10.65
CA ILE A 280 -102.73 -94.73 11.40
C ILE A 280 -103.92 -95.06 10.50
N LEU A 281 -103.95 -94.54 9.27
CA LEU A 281 -105.04 -94.79 8.32
C LEU A 281 -105.03 -96.25 7.84
N CYS A 282 -103.87 -96.84 7.57
CA CYS A 282 -103.76 -98.27 7.27
C CYS A 282 -104.26 -99.14 8.42
N ARG A 283 -103.92 -98.78 9.67
CA ARG A 283 -104.40 -99.48 10.87
C ARG A 283 -105.92 -99.39 11.02
N ARG A 284 -106.53 -98.23 10.71
CA ARG A 284 -107.99 -98.07 10.73
C ARG A 284 -108.68 -99.01 9.73
N ARG A 285 -108.09 -99.19 8.54
CA ARG A 285 -108.64 -100.04 7.47
C ARG A 285 -108.24 -101.52 7.60
N ASN A 286 -107.51 -101.89 8.67
CA ASN A 286 -106.90 -103.21 8.88
C ASN A 286 -106.04 -103.71 7.69
N LEU A 287 -105.38 -102.77 7.00
CA LEU A 287 -104.42 -103.08 5.93
C LEU A 287 -103.00 -103.10 6.49
N ALA A 288 -102.19 -104.06 6.04
CA ALA A 288 -100.75 -104.03 6.31
C ALA A 288 -100.10 -102.91 5.49
N PRO A 289 -99.21 -102.09 6.09
CA PRO A 289 -98.54 -101.02 5.37
C PRO A 289 -97.55 -101.61 4.35
N ASP A 290 -97.78 -101.36 3.06
CA ASP A 290 -96.97 -101.88 1.94
C ASP A 290 -96.07 -100.79 1.30
N ILE A 291 -96.39 -99.50 1.51
CA ILE A 291 -95.67 -98.39 0.89
C ILE A 291 -94.46 -97.97 1.75
N TRP A 292 -93.27 -97.93 1.14
CA TRP A 292 -92.02 -97.56 1.81
C TRP A 292 -91.92 -96.03 2.07
N ARG A 293 -91.45 -95.66 3.27
CA ARG A 293 -91.22 -94.28 3.78
C ARG A 293 -90.51 -93.29 2.85
N LYS A 294 -89.76 -93.74 1.84
CA LYS A 294 -89.12 -92.84 0.85
C LYS A 294 -90.05 -92.44 -0.30
N ASN A 295 -91.14 -93.16 -0.54
CA ASN A 295 -92.13 -92.84 -1.56
C ASN A 295 -93.28 -92.03 -0.95
N ILE A 296 -93.00 -90.75 -0.69
CA ILE A 296 -93.92 -89.80 -0.04
C ILE A 296 -95.16 -89.57 -0.87
N GLU A 297 -95.00 -89.48 -2.20
CA GLU A 297 -96.08 -89.20 -3.13
C GLU A 297 -97.13 -90.32 -3.07
N GLY A 298 -96.70 -91.58 -3.05
CA GLY A 298 -97.60 -92.71 -2.87
C GLY A 298 -98.30 -92.75 -1.50
N GLN A 299 -97.61 -92.36 -0.43
CA GLN A 299 -98.22 -92.26 0.91
C GLN A 299 -99.27 -91.14 0.97
N LEU A 300 -98.96 -89.97 0.39
CA LEU A 300 -99.87 -88.83 0.34
C LEU A 300 -101.10 -89.10 -0.54
N ASP A 301 -100.93 -89.75 -1.68
CA ASP A 301 -102.06 -90.14 -2.54
C ASP A 301 -103.02 -91.10 -1.83
N PHE A 302 -102.47 -92.08 -1.09
CA PHE A 302 -103.28 -92.97 -0.25
C PHE A 302 -104.00 -92.21 0.86
N ILE A 303 -103.30 -91.33 1.58
CA ILE A 303 -103.89 -90.47 2.63
C ILE A 303 -105.01 -89.61 2.04
N LYS A 304 -104.81 -89.02 0.85
CA LYS A 304 -105.79 -88.16 0.19
C LYS A 304 -107.05 -88.93 -0.19
N ILE A 305 -106.91 -90.09 -0.85
CA ILE A 305 -108.05 -90.94 -1.21
C ILE A 305 -108.82 -91.36 0.03
N GLU A 306 -108.12 -91.75 1.10
CA GLU A 306 -108.79 -92.17 2.34
C GLU A 306 -109.50 -91.00 3.01
N LEU A 307 -108.90 -89.81 3.08
CA LEU A 307 -109.56 -88.61 3.61
C LEU A 307 -110.80 -88.23 2.79
N GLU A 308 -110.76 -88.36 1.47
CA GLU A 308 -111.93 -88.13 0.61
C GLU A 308 -113.06 -89.12 0.90
N ILE A 309 -112.73 -90.41 1.11
CA ILE A 309 -113.72 -91.43 1.55
C ILE A 309 -114.30 -91.06 2.92
N LEU A 310 -113.45 -90.65 3.87
CA LEU A 310 -113.90 -90.27 5.21
C LEU A 310 -114.79 -89.03 5.20
N GLN A 311 -114.45 -88.03 4.39
CA GLN A 311 -115.30 -86.86 4.19
C GLN A 311 -116.61 -87.22 3.48
N GLY A 312 -116.59 -88.18 2.56
CA GLY A 312 -117.80 -88.74 1.95
C GLY A 312 -118.72 -89.36 2.99
N MET A 313 -118.21 -90.27 3.82
CA MET A 313 -119.00 -90.88 4.90
C MET A 313 -119.50 -89.85 5.92
N LEU A 314 -118.70 -88.84 6.25
CA LEU A 314 -119.10 -87.81 7.20
C LEU A 314 -120.24 -86.95 6.66
N ARG A 315 -120.23 -86.61 5.36
CA ARG A 315 -121.37 -85.97 4.69
C ARG A 315 -122.60 -86.87 4.68
N GLU A 316 -122.45 -88.17 4.41
CA GLU A 316 -123.56 -89.11 4.48
C GLU A 316 -124.17 -89.21 5.89
N PHE A 317 -123.34 -89.19 6.95
CA PHE A 317 -123.81 -89.13 8.33
C PHE A 317 -124.45 -87.77 8.69
N GLU A 318 -123.96 -86.66 8.15
CA GLU A 318 -124.59 -85.34 8.33
C GLU A 318 -125.97 -85.30 7.63
N ASP A 319 -126.06 -85.84 6.41
CA ASP A 319 -127.31 -85.96 5.64
C ASP A 319 -128.32 -86.93 6.30
N GLU A 320 -127.86 -88.04 6.92
CA GLU A 320 -128.70 -88.94 7.71
C GLU A 320 -129.24 -88.28 8.99
N ASN A 321 -128.43 -87.47 9.69
CA ASN A 321 -128.86 -86.74 10.89
C ASN A 321 -129.85 -85.58 10.59
N GLU A 322 -129.76 -84.97 9.40
CA GLU A 322 -130.78 -84.02 8.93
C GLU A 322 -132.10 -84.71 8.55
N SER A 323 -132.06 -85.97 8.11
CA SER A 323 -133.27 -86.75 7.81
C SER A 323 -133.98 -87.32 9.05
N ASP A 324 -133.23 -87.63 10.11
CA ASP A 324 -133.76 -88.16 11.40
C ASP A 324 -134.37 -87.06 12.29
N THR A 325 -134.05 -85.78 12.02
CA THR A 325 -134.67 -84.62 12.68
C THR A 325 -135.99 -84.20 12.01
N ALA A 326 -136.23 -84.54 10.75
CA ALA A 326 -137.48 -84.28 10.05
C ALA A 326 -138.65 -85.23 10.42
N GLN A 327 -138.37 -86.47 10.84
CA GLN A 327 -139.40 -87.45 11.22
C GLN A 327 -139.96 -87.31 12.67
N LYS A 328 -139.36 -86.49 13.53
CA LYS A 328 -139.84 -86.28 14.91
C LYS A 328 -140.87 -85.14 15.08
N VAL A 329 -141.25 -84.45 14.01
CA VAL A 329 -142.19 -83.31 14.06
C VAL A 329 -143.67 -83.70 13.83
N GLU A 330 -143.97 -84.88 13.28
CA GLU A 330 -145.36 -85.30 12.94
C GLU A 330 -146.12 -86.08 14.03
N VAL A 331 -145.56 -86.27 15.25
CA VAL A 331 -146.21 -87.10 16.31
C VAL A 331 -146.66 -86.30 17.55
N TYR A 332 -146.63 -84.95 17.50
CA TYR A 332 -147.31 -84.11 18.50
C TYR A 332 -148.44 -83.31 17.84
N CYS A 333 -149.57 -84.00 17.61
CA CYS A 333 -150.92 -83.42 17.65
C CYS A 333 -151.47 -83.51 19.07
#